data_AF-A0A126PAT2-F1
#
_entry.id   AF-A0A126PAT2-F1
#
_cell.length_a   1.000
_cell.length_b   1.000
_cell.length_c   1.000
_cell.angle_alpha   90.00
_cell.angle_beta   90.00
_cell.angle_gamma   90.00
#
_symmetry.space_group_name_H-M   'P 1'
#
loop_
_entity.id
_entity.type
_entity.pdbx_description
1 polymer ?
#
loop_
_entity_poly.entity_id
_entity_poly.type
_entity_poly.pdbx_seq_one_letter_code
_entity_poly.pdbx_strand_id
1 'polypeptide(L)'
;MPQPLLPAYARQHLPTELRLMQTGGYARAHPTLSAEEKALIYHYTASGSTAINRLLRLSQGVPANPLSEELVLAVQKMPCHEGNAFSAAHLSPAELSRLRLVFTGGTPQTAQRITWPAFLSASRSILIAERHLNYTGPPLPHNCLFQISSLRGRSIELLSHYGPNSHDPYDNEQEILFLPNTTFRIIGINFANTWPQVELLEL
;
A
#
# COMPACT_ATOMS: atom_id res chain seq x y z
N MET A 1 -12.04 -29.98 -2.06
CA MET A 1 -11.12 -28.82 -2.02
C MET A 1 -11.53 -27.88 -3.14
N PRO A 2 -11.79 -26.59 -2.89
CA PRO A 2 -12.07 -25.68 -3.99
C PRO A 2 -10.81 -25.54 -4.85
N GLN A 3 -10.98 -25.65 -6.15
CA GLN A 3 -9.96 -25.44 -7.18
C GLN A 3 -9.31 -24.05 -6.97
N PRO A 4 -8.00 -23.86 -7.21
CA PRO A 4 -7.42 -22.53 -7.08
C PRO A 4 -8.09 -21.61 -8.09
N LEU A 5 -8.81 -20.60 -7.58
CA LEU A 5 -9.53 -19.60 -8.38
C LEU A 5 -8.57 -18.63 -9.06
N LEU A 6 -7.36 -18.50 -8.52
CA LEU A 6 -6.33 -17.58 -8.99
C LEU A 6 -5.84 -17.84 -10.43
N PRO A 7 -5.43 -19.06 -10.83
CA PRO A 7 -5.01 -19.32 -12.19
C PRO A 7 -6.10 -19.03 -13.23
N ALA A 8 -7.36 -19.34 -12.92
CA ALA A 8 -8.47 -19.08 -13.82
C ALA A 8 -8.76 -17.58 -13.93
N TYR A 9 -8.83 -16.88 -12.79
CA TYR A 9 -9.08 -15.43 -12.75
C TYR A 9 -8.02 -14.65 -13.52
N ALA A 10 -6.74 -14.86 -13.21
CA ALA A 10 -5.66 -14.11 -13.86
C ALA A 10 -5.63 -14.36 -15.37
N ARG A 11 -5.84 -15.61 -15.81
CA ARG A 11 -5.86 -15.95 -17.25
C ARG A 11 -7.03 -15.33 -17.99
N GLN A 12 -8.18 -15.22 -17.32
CA GLN A 12 -9.38 -14.67 -17.92
C GLN A 12 -9.38 -13.14 -17.93
N HIS A 13 -8.89 -12.51 -16.85
CA HIS A 13 -9.06 -11.07 -16.62
C HIS A 13 -7.78 -10.25 -16.73
N LEU A 14 -6.60 -10.87 -16.61
CA LEU A 14 -5.29 -10.20 -16.63
C LEU A 14 -4.33 -10.78 -17.70
N PRO A 15 -4.78 -11.10 -18.94
CA PRO A 15 -3.93 -11.76 -19.92
C PRO A 15 -2.73 -10.91 -20.35
N THR A 16 -2.86 -9.58 -20.31
CA THR A 16 -1.78 -8.65 -20.67
C THR A 16 -0.71 -8.61 -19.59
N GLU A 17 -1.12 -8.45 -18.33
CA GLU A 17 -0.26 -8.46 -17.16
C GLU A 17 0.47 -9.80 -17.05
N LEU A 18 -0.22 -10.92 -17.26
CA LEU A 18 0.41 -12.25 -17.27
C LEU A 18 1.54 -12.37 -18.28
N ARG A 19 1.32 -11.89 -19.50
CA ARG A 19 2.36 -11.91 -20.54
C ARG A 19 3.55 -11.06 -20.12
N LEU A 20 3.31 -9.90 -19.53
CA LEU A 20 4.36 -9.03 -19.02
C LEU A 20 5.19 -9.73 -17.94
N MET A 21 4.54 -10.43 -17.01
CA MET A 21 5.20 -11.16 -15.91
C MET A 21 6.08 -12.33 -16.37
N GLN A 22 5.95 -12.75 -17.62
CA GLN A 22 6.76 -13.81 -18.24
C GLN A 22 7.98 -13.26 -18.99
N THR A 23 8.21 -11.94 -18.97
CA THR A 23 9.28 -11.30 -19.74
C THR A 23 10.23 -10.46 -18.89
N GLY A 24 11.47 -10.28 -19.38
CA GLY A 24 12.40 -9.27 -18.90
C GLY A 24 12.73 -9.31 -17.41
N GLY A 25 12.67 -8.13 -16.77
CA GLY A 25 12.90 -7.98 -15.34
C GLY A 25 11.82 -8.62 -14.47
N TYR A 26 10.55 -8.55 -14.88
CA TYR A 26 9.42 -9.15 -14.14
C TYR A 26 9.52 -10.69 -14.05
N ALA A 27 9.94 -11.36 -15.13
CA ALA A 27 10.16 -12.80 -15.12
C ALA A 27 11.17 -13.24 -14.05
N ARG A 28 12.26 -12.47 -13.91
CA ARG A 28 13.37 -12.76 -13.00
C ARG A 28 13.10 -12.31 -11.56
N ALA A 29 12.29 -11.28 -11.38
CA ALA A 29 11.91 -10.77 -10.07
C ALA A 29 11.12 -11.82 -9.28
N HIS A 30 11.46 -12.03 -8.01
CA HIS A 30 10.78 -12.95 -7.10
C HIS A 30 10.45 -14.34 -7.72
N PRO A 31 11.48 -15.18 -7.96
CA PRO A 31 11.30 -16.46 -8.66
C PRO A 31 10.41 -17.48 -7.92
N THR A 32 10.11 -17.23 -6.64
CA THR A 32 9.22 -18.05 -5.83
C THR A 32 7.73 -17.76 -6.06
N LEU A 33 7.39 -16.65 -6.74
CA LEU A 33 6.02 -16.33 -7.11
C LEU A 33 5.69 -16.87 -8.51
N SER A 34 4.46 -17.32 -8.71
CA SER A 34 3.95 -17.65 -10.04
C SER A 34 3.74 -16.39 -10.89
N ALA A 35 3.61 -16.56 -12.21
CA ALA A 35 3.30 -15.44 -13.10
C ALA A 35 1.93 -14.82 -12.76
N GLU A 36 0.96 -15.63 -12.34
CA GLU A 36 -0.37 -15.18 -11.90
C GLU A 36 -0.31 -14.32 -10.63
N GLU A 37 0.50 -14.70 -9.64
CA GLU A 37 0.69 -13.91 -8.42
C GLU A 37 1.34 -12.56 -8.71
N LYS A 38 2.38 -12.57 -9.56
CA LYS A 38 3.04 -11.33 -9.98
C LYS A 38 2.08 -10.41 -10.73
N ALA A 39 1.20 -10.98 -11.57
CA ALA A 39 0.22 -10.22 -12.34
C ALA A 39 -0.83 -9.56 -11.45
N LEU A 40 -1.22 -10.19 -10.34
CA LEU A 40 -2.10 -9.57 -9.35
C LEU A 40 -1.46 -8.35 -8.69
N ILE A 41 -0.19 -8.46 -8.28
CA ILE A 41 0.54 -7.35 -7.65
C ILE A 41 0.66 -6.19 -8.64
N TYR A 42 1.08 -6.48 -9.87
CA TYR A 42 1.13 -5.47 -10.93
C TYR A 42 -0.23 -4.82 -11.18
N HIS A 43 -1.29 -5.62 -11.33
CA HIS A 43 -2.64 -5.12 -11.55
C HIS A 43 -3.12 -4.20 -10.42
N TYR A 44 -2.87 -4.57 -9.16
CA TYR A 44 -3.19 -3.75 -8.00
C TYR A 44 -2.57 -2.35 -8.13
N THR A 45 -1.28 -2.28 -8.46
CA THR A 45 -0.54 -1.00 -8.58
C THR A 45 -0.93 -0.19 -9.82
N ALA A 46 -1.32 -0.84 -10.92
CA ALA A 46 -1.69 -0.18 -12.17
C ALA A 46 -3.09 0.44 -12.13
N SER A 47 -4.09 -0.29 -11.62
CA SER A 47 -5.50 0.15 -11.68
C SER A 47 -6.44 -0.51 -10.66
N GLY A 48 -6.05 -1.65 -10.09
CA GLY A 48 -6.90 -2.44 -9.20
C GLY A 48 -7.05 -1.86 -7.78
N SER A 49 -6.12 -1.02 -7.33
CA SER A 49 -6.04 -0.55 -5.94
C SER A 49 -7.33 0.09 -5.44
N THR A 50 -7.98 0.93 -6.23
CA THR A 50 -9.20 1.65 -5.82
C THR A 50 -10.35 0.69 -5.50
N ALA A 51 -10.63 -0.27 -6.38
CA ALA A 51 -11.73 -1.21 -6.21
C ALA A 51 -11.45 -2.18 -5.04
N ILE A 52 -10.23 -2.72 -4.97
CA ILE A 52 -9.81 -3.66 -3.92
C ILE A 52 -9.85 -2.98 -2.55
N ASN A 53 -9.24 -1.79 -2.41
CA ASN A 53 -9.20 -1.07 -1.13
C ASN A 53 -10.58 -0.58 -0.70
N ARG A 54 -11.49 -0.25 -1.63
CA ARG A 54 -12.88 0.06 -1.28
C ARG A 54 -13.57 -1.14 -0.63
N LEU A 55 -13.44 -2.34 -1.21
CA LEU A 55 -14.03 -3.56 -0.66
C LEU A 55 -13.44 -3.90 0.71
N LEU A 56 -12.13 -3.78 0.88
CA LEU A 56 -11.47 -3.99 2.17
C LEU A 56 -11.93 -2.99 3.24
N ARG A 57 -12.09 -1.70 2.90
CA ARG A 57 -12.65 -0.71 3.85
C ARG A 57 -14.08 -1.06 4.27
N LEU A 58 -14.93 -1.47 3.32
CA LEU A 58 -16.31 -1.86 3.62
C LEU A 58 -16.40 -3.12 4.49
N SER A 59 -15.44 -4.03 4.36
CA SER A 59 -15.35 -5.30 5.09
C SER A 59 -14.45 -5.24 6.32
N GLN A 60 -13.98 -4.05 6.72
CA GLN A 60 -13.06 -3.86 7.86
C GLN A 60 -11.80 -4.74 7.76
N GLY A 61 -11.26 -4.81 6.55
CA GLY A 61 -10.02 -5.49 6.20
C GLY A 61 -10.09 -7.00 6.11
N VAL A 62 -11.30 -7.57 6.12
CA VAL A 62 -11.51 -8.98 5.80
C VAL A 62 -11.62 -9.13 4.27
N PRO A 63 -10.69 -9.82 3.60
CA PRO A 63 -10.83 -10.14 2.19
C PRO A 63 -12.16 -10.86 1.94
N ALA A 64 -13.01 -10.29 1.08
CA ALA A 64 -14.39 -10.75 0.87
C ALA A 64 -14.61 -11.31 -0.53
N ASN A 65 -13.54 -11.38 -1.35
CA ASN A 65 -13.58 -11.99 -2.66
C ASN A 65 -12.24 -12.66 -3.00
N PRO A 66 -12.23 -13.61 -3.97
CA PRO A 66 -11.02 -14.35 -4.34
C PRO A 66 -9.86 -13.45 -4.77
N LEU A 67 -10.14 -12.33 -5.44
CA LEU A 67 -9.09 -11.41 -5.89
C LEU A 67 -8.33 -10.80 -4.70
N SER A 68 -9.05 -10.31 -3.70
CA SER A 68 -8.47 -9.73 -2.48
C SER A 68 -7.76 -10.75 -1.62
N GLU A 69 -8.29 -11.98 -1.52
CA GLU A 69 -7.69 -13.09 -0.78
C GLU A 69 -6.35 -13.48 -1.40
N GLU A 70 -6.33 -13.72 -2.70
CA GLU A 70 -5.14 -14.16 -3.43
C GLU A 70 -4.08 -13.06 -3.51
N LEU A 71 -4.49 -11.79 -3.62
CA LEU A 71 -3.55 -10.68 -3.54
C LEU A 71 -2.89 -10.60 -2.16
N VAL A 72 -3.63 -10.80 -1.06
CA VAL A 72 -3.04 -10.85 0.29
C VAL A 72 -2.02 -11.98 0.38
N LEU A 73 -2.35 -13.17 -0.11
CA LEU A 73 -1.45 -14.33 -0.11
C LEU A 73 -0.19 -14.08 -0.96
N ALA A 74 -0.34 -13.48 -2.14
CA ALA A 74 0.79 -13.12 -3.01
C ALA A 74 1.71 -12.09 -2.34
N VAL A 75 1.13 -11.02 -1.77
CA VAL A 75 1.89 -9.94 -1.10
C VAL A 75 2.57 -10.45 0.17
N GLN A 76 1.99 -11.41 0.90
CA GLN A 76 2.62 -12.04 2.07
C GLN A 76 3.93 -12.77 1.74
N LYS A 77 4.11 -13.25 0.52
CA LYS A 77 5.34 -13.93 0.06
C LYS A 77 6.46 -12.94 -0.28
N MET A 78 6.16 -11.64 -0.35
CA MET A 78 7.13 -10.62 -0.72
C MET A 78 8.09 -10.33 0.44
N PRO A 79 9.34 -9.91 0.14
CA PRO A 79 10.32 -9.57 1.16
C PRO A 79 9.78 -8.51 2.12
N CYS A 80 10.06 -8.69 3.41
CA CYS A 80 9.85 -7.62 4.40
C CYS A 80 10.76 -6.43 4.07
N HIS A 81 10.24 -5.24 4.32
CA HIS A 81 10.96 -3.99 4.37
C HIS A 81 11.01 -3.51 5.82
N GLU A 82 12.20 -3.51 6.39
CA GLU A 82 12.50 -2.96 7.70
C GLU A 82 13.15 -1.58 7.52
N GLY A 83 12.59 -0.55 8.16
CA GLY A 83 13.06 0.83 8.06
C GLY A 83 11.96 1.82 7.71
N ASN A 84 12.35 2.98 7.19
CA ASN A 84 11.40 4.06 6.93
C ASN A 84 10.57 3.80 5.67
N ALA A 85 9.30 4.16 5.73
CA ALA A 85 8.37 4.24 4.61
C ALA A 85 7.49 5.48 4.76
N PHE A 86 7.04 6.04 3.65
CA PHE A 86 6.31 7.31 3.59
C PHE A 86 5.04 7.13 2.77
N SER A 87 3.89 7.57 3.29
CA SER A 87 2.62 7.46 2.57
C SER A 87 1.89 8.80 2.60
N ALA A 88 1.31 9.18 1.47
CA ALA A 88 0.33 10.25 1.43
C ALA A 88 -1.06 9.63 1.58
N ALA A 89 -1.81 10.07 2.57
CA ALA A 89 -3.15 9.58 2.84
C ALA A 89 -4.16 10.72 2.79
N HIS A 90 -5.38 10.39 2.40
CA HIS A 90 -6.53 11.25 2.61
C HIS A 90 -7.17 10.88 3.94
N LEU A 91 -7.23 11.84 4.85
CA LEU A 91 -7.96 11.76 6.09
C LEU A 91 -9.19 12.67 6.04
N SER A 92 -10.33 12.11 6.43
CA SER A 92 -11.57 12.85 6.62
C SER A 92 -11.42 13.91 7.72
N PRO A 93 -12.27 14.96 7.74
CA PRO A 93 -12.28 15.94 8.82
C PRO A 93 -12.43 15.34 10.22
N ALA A 94 -13.16 14.22 10.34
CA ALA A 94 -13.33 13.49 11.60
C ALA A 94 -12.02 12.81 12.06
N GLU A 95 -11.28 12.21 11.14
CA GLU A 95 -9.97 11.60 11.42
C GLU A 95 -8.94 12.66 11.81
N LEU A 96 -8.88 13.78 11.08
CA LEU A 96 -7.99 14.90 11.41
C LEU A 96 -8.33 15.50 12.78
N SER A 97 -9.61 15.68 13.09
CA SER A 97 -10.05 16.16 14.41
C SER A 97 -9.63 15.20 15.53
N ARG A 98 -9.75 13.89 15.29
CA ARG A 98 -9.29 12.87 16.24
C ARG A 98 -7.79 12.95 16.48
N LEU A 99 -6.98 13.13 15.43
CA LEU A 99 -5.54 13.31 15.56
C LEU A 99 -5.17 14.58 16.36
N ARG A 100 -5.91 15.68 16.17
CA ARG A 100 -5.69 16.93 16.93
C ARG A 100 -5.94 16.73 18.43
N LEU A 101 -7.02 16.05 18.80
CA LEU A 101 -7.35 15.77 20.21
C LEU A 101 -6.25 14.98 20.93
N VAL A 102 -5.58 14.08 20.22
CA VAL A 102 -4.49 13.24 20.74
C VAL A 102 -3.23 14.07 21.00
N PHE A 103 -3.03 15.16 20.25
CA PHE A 103 -1.87 16.03 20.37
C PHE A 103 -2.04 17.16 21.38
N THR A 104 -3.26 17.66 21.63
CA THR A 104 -3.52 18.83 22.48
C THR A 104 -3.30 18.63 23.99
N GLY A 105 -2.98 17.41 24.46
CA GLY A 105 -2.82 17.10 25.88
C GLY A 105 -1.46 17.44 26.50
N GLY A 106 -0.45 17.83 25.70
CA GLY A 106 0.93 17.97 26.17
C GLY A 106 1.52 16.59 26.45
N THR A 107 2.55 16.21 25.69
CA THR A 107 3.04 14.82 25.51
C THR A 107 2.03 13.92 24.79
N PRO A 108 2.39 13.29 23.65
CA PRO A 108 1.49 12.35 23.00
C PRO A 108 1.10 11.27 24.01
N GLN A 109 -0.19 10.98 24.14
CA GLN A 109 -0.60 9.70 24.72
C GLN A 109 -0.11 8.62 23.75
N THR A 110 1.12 8.16 23.95
CA THR A 110 1.93 7.24 23.13
C THR A 110 1.36 5.82 23.04
N ALA A 111 0.05 5.65 23.19
CA ALA A 111 -0.66 4.38 23.15
C ALA A 111 -1.74 4.31 22.07
N GLN A 112 -2.08 5.41 21.39
CA GLN A 112 -3.13 5.34 20.39
C GLN A 112 -2.68 4.49 19.20
N ARG A 113 -3.54 3.53 18.85
CA ARG A 113 -3.35 2.63 17.72
C ARG A 113 -4.31 3.00 16.60
N ILE A 114 -3.85 2.88 15.37
CA ILE A 114 -4.65 2.94 14.16
C ILE A 114 -4.49 1.60 13.45
N THR A 115 -5.59 0.90 13.19
CA THR A 115 -5.60 -0.27 12.32
C THR A 115 -6.07 0.17 10.95
N TRP A 116 -5.27 -0.08 9.93
CA TRP A 116 -5.59 0.30 8.56
C TRP A 116 -6.33 -0.84 7.86
N PRO A 117 -7.63 -0.71 7.52
CA PRO A 117 -8.42 -1.84 7.04
C PRO A 117 -8.06 -2.26 5.62
N ALA A 118 -7.56 -1.37 4.78
CA ALA A 118 -7.15 -1.71 3.41
C ALA A 118 -5.65 -1.97 3.32
N PHE A 119 -5.14 -2.26 2.13
CA PHE A 119 -3.71 -2.10 1.90
C PHE A 119 -3.34 -0.62 2.08
N LEU A 120 -2.17 -0.36 2.69
CA LEU A 120 -1.56 0.96 2.73
C LEU A 120 -0.37 0.95 1.79
N SER A 121 -0.47 1.69 0.68
CA SER A 121 0.67 1.91 -0.20
C SER A 121 1.53 3.05 0.35
N ALA A 122 2.84 2.82 0.36
CA ALA A 122 3.86 3.73 0.82
C ALA A 122 5.08 3.63 -0.10
N SER A 123 6.03 4.56 0.05
CA SER A 123 7.29 4.57 -0.68
C SER A 123 8.46 4.61 0.29
N ARG A 124 9.61 4.09 -0.12
CA ARG A 124 10.87 4.35 0.60
C ARG A 124 11.32 5.82 0.48
N SER A 125 10.78 6.57 -0.48
CA SER A 125 11.13 7.96 -0.75
C SER A 125 10.06 8.92 -0.25
N ILE A 126 10.46 9.86 0.62
CA ILE A 126 9.57 10.95 1.07
C ILE A 126 9.11 11.82 -0.10
N LEU A 127 9.98 12.07 -1.09
CA LEU A 127 9.66 12.90 -2.26
C LEU A 127 8.49 12.33 -3.06
N ILE A 128 8.35 11.00 -3.09
CA ILE A 128 7.27 10.31 -3.80
C ILE A 128 5.95 10.48 -3.03
N ALA A 129 5.97 10.31 -1.71
CA ALA A 129 4.80 10.62 -0.88
C ALA A 129 4.39 12.11 -1.02
N GLU A 130 5.34 13.04 -1.00
CA GLU A 130 5.06 14.48 -1.20
C GLU A 130 4.50 14.79 -2.58
N ARG A 131 4.96 14.11 -3.64
CA ARG A 131 4.34 14.20 -4.97
C ARG A 131 2.86 13.87 -4.92
N HIS A 132 2.47 12.82 -4.21
CA HIS A 132 1.06 12.43 -4.05
C HIS A 132 0.24 13.39 -3.15
N LEU A 133 0.87 14.17 -2.27
CA LEU A 133 0.20 15.26 -1.52
C LEU A 133 -0.16 16.45 -2.41
N ASN A 134 0.66 16.70 -3.43
CA ASN A 134 0.44 17.78 -4.40
C ASN A 134 -0.52 17.38 -5.52
N TYR A 135 -0.87 16.09 -5.64
CA TYR A 135 -1.82 15.61 -6.63
C TYR A 135 -3.27 15.94 -6.22
N THR A 136 -3.95 16.73 -7.04
CA THR A 136 -5.33 17.20 -6.80
C THR A 136 -6.40 16.44 -7.59
N GLY A 137 -6.01 15.42 -8.36
CA GLY A 137 -6.92 14.61 -9.15
C GLY A 137 -7.78 13.64 -8.32
N PRO A 138 -8.77 12.98 -8.95
CA PRO A 138 -9.64 12.01 -8.29
C PRO A 138 -8.86 10.79 -7.74
N PRO A 139 -9.41 10.04 -6.75
CA PRO A 139 -10.75 10.20 -6.17
C PRO A 139 -10.84 11.29 -5.10
N LEU A 140 -9.79 11.51 -4.30
CA LEU A 140 -9.69 12.59 -3.33
C LEU A 140 -8.23 13.01 -3.18
N PRO A 141 -7.92 14.31 -3.04
CA PRO A 141 -6.57 14.77 -2.78
C PRO A 141 -6.10 14.26 -1.42
N HIS A 142 -4.85 13.78 -1.36
CA HIS A 142 -4.23 13.46 -0.09
C HIS A 142 -3.99 14.73 0.71
N ASN A 143 -4.09 14.62 2.03
CA ASN A 143 -4.00 15.78 2.92
C ASN A 143 -3.21 15.48 4.21
N CYS A 144 -2.53 14.34 4.28
CA CYS A 144 -1.73 13.94 5.43
C CYS A 144 -0.53 13.10 5.00
N LEU A 145 0.64 13.41 5.56
CA LEU A 145 1.86 12.62 5.40
C LEU A 145 2.01 11.64 6.55
N PHE A 146 2.13 10.36 6.25
CA PHE A 146 2.55 9.34 7.21
C PHE A 146 4.03 9.05 7.05
N GLN A 147 4.76 9.11 8.16
CA GLN A 147 6.12 8.62 8.29
C GLN A 147 6.09 7.34 9.12
N ILE A 148 6.41 6.22 8.50
CA ILE A 148 6.19 4.89 9.05
C ILE A 148 7.53 4.24 9.34
N SER A 149 7.77 3.89 10.59
CA SER A 149 8.80 2.92 10.98
C SER A 149 8.26 1.51 10.72
N SER A 150 8.61 0.95 9.56
CA SER A 150 8.19 -0.37 9.08
C SER A 150 9.04 -1.47 9.69
N LEU A 151 8.39 -2.58 10.05
CA LEU A 151 9.01 -3.84 10.46
C LEU A 151 8.72 -4.95 9.44
N ARG A 152 7.54 -4.93 8.80
CA ARG A 152 7.06 -6.04 7.95
C ARG A 152 6.26 -5.57 6.74
N GLY A 153 6.26 -4.28 6.42
CA GLY A 153 5.81 -3.78 5.12
C GLY A 153 6.45 -4.59 3.99
N ARG A 154 5.77 -4.76 2.85
CA ARG A 154 6.22 -5.65 1.78
C ARG A 154 6.81 -4.85 0.64
N SER A 155 8.07 -5.08 0.31
CA SER A 155 8.66 -4.43 -0.87
C SER A 155 8.10 -5.08 -2.13
N ILE A 156 7.36 -4.30 -2.92
CA ILE A 156 6.74 -4.78 -4.16
C ILE A 156 7.27 -4.06 -5.41
N GLU A 157 8.26 -3.19 -5.26
CA GLU A 157 8.75 -2.30 -6.32
C GLU A 157 9.08 -3.05 -7.62
N LEU A 158 9.69 -4.23 -7.55
CA LEU A 158 10.10 -4.98 -8.75
C LEU A 158 8.93 -5.52 -9.57
N LEU A 159 7.73 -5.56 -8.98
CA LEU A 159 6.49 -6.02 -9.61
C LEU A 159 5.47 -4.89 -9.80
N SER A 160 5.73 -3.69 -9.26
CA SER A 160 4.83 -2.56 -9.36
C SER A 160 4.81 -1.97 -10.79
N HIS A 161 3.66 -1.43 -11.18
CA HIS A 161 3.47 -0.72 -12.44
C HIS A 161 4.42 0.46 -12.60
N TYR A 162 4.72 1.14 -11.49
CA TYR A 162 5.69 2.22 -11.40
C TYR A 162 7.00 1.72 -10.76
N GLY A 163 7.44 0.52 -11.14
CA GLY A 163 8.67 -0.10 -10.68
C GLY A 163 9.84 0.04 -11.67
N PRO A 164 11.06 -0.38 -11.29
CA PRO A 164 12.22 -0.33 -12.19
C PRO A 164 12.13 -1.29 -13.38
N ASN A 165 11.18 -2.24 -13.36
CA ASN A 165 10.90 -3.14 -14.47
C ASN A 165 9.79 -2.62 -15.39
N SER A 166 9.22 -1.44 -15.12
CA SER A 166 8.14 -0.86 -15.90
C SER A 166 8.60 -0.35 -17.28
N HIS A 167 7.65 0.18 -18.04
CA HIS A 167 7.92 0.84 -19.31
C HIS A 167 8.68 2.17 -19.12
N ASP A 168 8.54 2.81 -17.96
CA ASP A 168 9.27 4.02 -17.56
C ASP A 168 9.97 3.80 -16.21
N PRO A 169 11.19 3.26 -16.21
CA PRO A 169 11.92 2.97 -14.98
C PRO A 169 12.36 4.24 -14.23
N TYR A 170 12.28 5.43 -14.85
CA TYR A 170 12.62 6.69 -14.21
C TYR A 170 11.49 7.20 -13.28
N ASP A 171 10.28 6.66 -13.41
CA ASP A 171 9.15 6.92 -12.53
C ASP A 171 9.01 5.85 -11.43
N ASN A 172 10.13 5.38 -10.88
CA ASN A 172 10.12 4.34 -9.86
C ASN A 172 9.57 4.85 -8.52
N GLU A 173 8.41 4.35 -8.11
CA GLU A 173 7.73 4.69 -6.84
C GLU A 173 8.33 4.04 -5.60
N GLN A 174 9.26 3.09 -5.75
CA GLN A 174 9.93 2.40 -4.64
C GLN A 174 8.93 1.84 -3.61
N GLU A 175 7.87 1.23 -4.14
CA GLU A 175 6.66 0.94 -3.39
C GLU A 175 6.84 -0.13 -2.31
N ILE A 176 6.35 0.20 -1.12
CA ILE A 176 6.16 -0.67 0.04
C ILE A 176 4.67 -0.79 0.29
N LEU A 177 4.17 -2.02 0.38
CA LEU A 177 2.76 -2.29 0.60
C LEU A 177 2.56 -2.94 1.97
N PHE A 178 1.75 -2.31 2.82
CA PHE A 178 1.32 -2.93 4.08
C PHE A 178 0.03 -3.71 3.87
N LEU A 179 -0.06 -4.87 4.50
CA LEU A 179 -1.22 -5.76 4.41
C LEU A 179 -2.47 -5.13 5.06
N PRO A 180 -3.68 -5.55 4.67
CA PRO A 180 -4.91 -5.18 5.35
C PRO A 180 -4.83 -5.48 6.85
N ASN A 181 -5.44 -4.63 7.65
CA ASN A 181 -5.44 -4.68 9.11
C ASN A 181 -4.05 -4.58 9.76
N THR A 182 -3.05 -4.00 9.07
CA THR A 182 -1.82 -3.60 9.73
C THR A 182 -2.12 -2.52 10.78
N THR A 183 -1.62 -2.73 12.00
CA THR A 183 -1.79 -1.79 13.10
C THR A 183 -0.53 -0.97 13.30
N PHE A 184 -0.72 0.33 13.51
CA PHE A 184 0.33 1.28 13.79
C PHE A 184 0.06 1.97 15.12
N ARG A 185 1.13 2.23 15.88
CA ARG A 185 1.10 3.14 17.03
C ARG A 185 1.50 4.54 16.56
N ILE A 186 0.73 5.55 16.97
CA ILE A 186 1.10 6.94 16.75
C ILE A 186 2.18 7.32 17.75
N ILE A 187 3.31 7.82 17.27
CA ILE A 187 4.44 8.24 18.09
C ILE A 187 4.72 9.75 18.01
N GLY A 188 4.20 10.42 16.97
CA GLY A 188 4.35 11.85 16.78
C GLY A 188 3.29 12.41 15.83
N ILE A 189 2.90 13.67 16.04
CA ILE A 189 2.03 14.41 15.12
C ILE A 189 2.56 15.83 15.03
N ASN A 190 2.68 16.35 13.81
CA ASN A 190 3.08 17.73 13.55
C ASN A 190 2.06 18.41 12.63
N PHE A 191 1.50 19.53 13.10
CA PHE A 191 0.54 20.35 12.36
C PHE A 191 1.13 21.69 11.85
N ALA A 192 2.43 21.94 12.06
CA ALA A 192 3.08 23.19 11.68
C ALA A 192 3.43 23.28 10.18
N ASN A 193 3.37 22.15 9.46
CA ASN A 193 3.66 22.08 8.03
C ASN A 193 2.39 22.33 7.20
N THR A 194 2.56 22.49 5.87
CA THR A 194 1.45 22.62 4.90
C THR A 194 0.41 21.51 5.03
N TRP A 195 0.86 20.28 5.31
CA TRP A 195 0.01 19.14 5.61
C TRP A 195 0.36 18.57 6.99
N PRO A 196 -0.63 18.08 7.76
CA PRO A 196 -0.38 17.27 8.94
C PRO A 196 0.55 16.10 8.63
N GLN A 197 1.56 15.93 9.48
CA GLN A 197 2.49 14.82 9.45
C GLN A 197 2.26 13.94 10.68
N VAL A 198 2.14 12.64 10.48
CA VAL A 198 1.93 11.65 11.54
C VAL A 198 3.05 10.63 11.49
N GLU A 199 3.75 10.48 12.60
CA GLU A 199 4.76 9.46 12.78
C GLU A 199 4.11 8.20 13.35
N LEU A 200 4.34 7.09 12.67
CA LEU A 200 3.73 5.79 12.91
C LEU A 200 4.81 4.74 13.15
N LEU A 201 4.61 3.89 14.15
CA LEU A 201 5.40 2.69 14.35
C LEU A 201 4.52 1.47 14.05
N GLU A 202 4.93 0.62 13.12
CA GLU A 202 4.26 -0.67 12.86
C GLU A 202 4.34 -1.57 14.11
N LEU A 203 3.22 -2.22 14.45
CA LEU A 203 3.11 -3.12 15.61
C LEU A 203 3.09 -4.60 15.22
#